data_AF-X0ZHR7-F1
#
_entry.id   AF-X0ZHR7-F1
#
_cell.length_a   1.000
_cell.length_b   1.000
_cell.length_c   1.000
_cell.angle_alpha   90.00
_cell.angle_beta   90.00
_cell.angle_gamma   90.00
#
_symmetry.space_group_name_H-M   'P 1'
#
loop_
_entity.id
_entity.type
_entity.pdbx_description
1 polymer ?
#
loop_
_entity_poly.entity_id
_entity_poly.type
_entity_poly.pdbx_seq_one_letter_code
_entity_poly.pdbx_strand_id
1 'polypeptide(L)'
;MSNNIKSISNPHLKLEILSPEEIDRIHHTTLDIVEKVGVRFPSQNALEIWESNGAHVDWDSSVVKIPSNLLEEAIKRAPPDYTLAARQIEQDLPLDGNHVYLGTDGCGVEVIDLNSGSRRRSCLQDVVDIARVADYTSEIGFHWVAVSAQDYPAESRGLHEILAIWENSTKHIQTESIYSTREARAAVEMALAIAGGKEQLRQRPVLSIMQCTTSPLAQDRGSLRLR
;
A
#
# COMPACT_ATOMS: atom_id res chain seq x y z
N MET A 1 -23.32 2.26 -7.35
CA MET A 1 -21.97 2.83 -7.46
C MET A 1 -22.06 4.33 -7.32
N SER A 2 -21.38 4.89 -6.31
CA SER A 2 -21.32 6.33 -6.11
C SER A 2 -20.38 6.97 -7.13
N ASN A 3 -20.89 7.88 -7.95
CA ASN A 3 -20.09 8.55 -8.99
C ASN A 3 -19.35 9.81 -8.49
N ASN A 4 -19.63 10.29 -7.28
CA ASN A 4 -19.07 11.53 -6.75
C ASN A 4 -18.29 11.24 -5.47
N ILE A 5 -17.02 10.89 -5.58
CA ILE A 5 -16.11 10.80 -4.43
C ILE A 5 -15.79 12.21 -3.96
N LYS A 6 -15.99 12.45 -2.66
CA LYS A 6 -15.62 13.71 -2.02
C LYS A 6 -14.17 13.64 -1.56
N SER A 7 -13.39 14.64 -1.94
CA SER A 7 -12.05 14.88 -1.41
C SER A 7 -12.09 16.06 -0.43
N ILE A 8 -11.14 16.06 0.51
CA ILE A 8 -10.74 17.29 1.20
C ILE A 8 -9.62 17.92 0.37
N SER A 9 -9.74 19.19 0.03
CA SER A 9 -8.75 19.93 -0.78
C SER A 9 -8.69 21.38 -0.33
N ASN A 10 -7.56 22.05 -0.53
CA ASN A 10 -7.35 23.44 -0.10
C ASN A 10 -7.65 23.64 1.40
N PRO A 11 -7.00 22.89 2.32
CA PRO A 11 -7.28 23.01 3.73
C PRO A 11 -7.02 24.44 4.22
N HIS A 12 -7.99 25.01 4.94
CA HIS A 12 -7.88 26.36 5.52
C HIS A 12 -6.80 26.48 6.60
N LEU A 13 -6.30 25.36 7.12
CA LEU A 13 -5.28 25.29 8.15
C LEU A 13 -4.17 24.35 7.70
N LYS A 14 -2.94 24.88 7.64
CA LYS A 14 -1.71 24.11 7.50
C LYS A 14 -0.92 24.26 8.81
N LEU A 15 -0.67 23.15 9.50
CA LEU A 15 0.11 23.15 10.73
C LEU A 15 1.58 22.89 10.40
N GLU A 16 2.40 23.93 10.46
CA GLU A 16 3.86 23.83 10.34
C GLU A 16 4.45 23.74 11.76
N ILE A 17 4.60 22.52 12.24
CA ILE A 17 5.02 22.22 13.63
C ILE A 17 6.55 22.30 13.78
N LEU A 18 7.29 22.03 12.70
CA LEU A 18 8.75 22.00 12.68
C LEU A 18 9.31 23.19 11.90
N SER A 19 10.41 23.76 12.38
CA SER A 19 11.17 24.76 11.61
C SER A 19 11.93 24.11 10.44
N PRO A 20 12.31 24.87 9.40
CA PRO A 20 13.16 24.37 8.32
C PRO A 20 14.45 23.71 8.84
N GLU A 21 15.09 24.30 9.85
CA GLU A 21 16.31 23.77 10.45
C GLU A 21 16.08 22.45 11.19
N GLU A 22 14.91 22.28 11.81
CA GLU A 22 14.52 21.01 12.45
C GLU A 22 14.27 19.91 11.43
N ILE A 23 13.65 20.25 10.30
CA ILE A 23 13.43 19.33 9.16
C ILE A 23 14.79 18.89 8.61
N ASP A 24 15.71 19.83 8.35
CA ASP A 24 17.05 19.53 7.87
C ASP A 24 17.80 18.63 8.86
N ARG A 25 17.71 18.92 10.17
CA ARG A 25 18.33 18.09 11.19
C ARG A 25 17.80 16.65 11.18
N ILE A 26 16.48 16.45 11.03
CA ILE A 26 15.86 15.13 10.93
C ILE A 26 16.34 14.40 9.67
N HIS A 27 16.39 15.09 8.52
CA HIS A 27 16.87 14.53 7.26
C HIS A 27 18.31 14.03 7.38
N HIS A 28 19.25 14.90 7.80
CA HIS A 28 20.66 14.53 7.95
C HIS A 28 20.87 13.41 8.98
N THR A 29 20.11 13.43 10.09
CA THR A 29 20.18 12.35 11.09
C THR A 29 19.68 11.02 10.51
N THR A 30 18.64 11.05 9.68
CA THR A 30 18.10 9.86 9.02
C THR A 30 19.12 9.27 8.04
N LEU A 31 19.74 10.12 7.21
CA LEU A 31 20.83 9.74 6.31
C LEU A 31 21.99 9.09 7.08
N ASP A 32 22.42 9.73 8.17
CA ASP A 32 23.48 9.23 9.04
C ASP A 32 23.15 7.84 9.63
N ILE A 33 21.92 7.62 10.09
CA ILE A 33 21.48 6.32 10.62
C ILE A 33 21.52 5.26 9.52
N VAL A 34 20.95 5.54 8.35
CA VAL A 34 20.89 4.58 7.25
C VAL A 34 22.28 4.26 6.71
N GLU A 35 23.21 5.22 6.69
CA GLU A 35 24.58 5.01 6.24
C GLU A 35 25.45 4.30 7.29
N LYS A 36 25.35 4.67 8.57
CA LYS A 36 26.26 4.16 9.62
C LYS A 36 25.75 2.89 10.28
N VAL A 37 24.45 2.83 10.60
CA VAL A 37 23.79 1.70 11.26
C VAL A 37 23.33 0.68 10.22
N GLY A 38 22.65 1.14 9.16
CA GLY A 38 22.11 0.29 8.11
C GLY A 38 20.70 -0.26 8.41
N VAL A 39 20.10 -0.86 7.39
CA VAL A 39 18.76 -1.45 7.43
C VAL A 39 18.85 -2.92 7.04
N ARG A 40 18.13 -3.80 7.74
CA ARG A 40 18.14 -5.25 7.49
C ARG A 40 17.18 -5.62 6.37
N PHE A 41 17.68 -6.27 5.33
CA PHE A 41 16.92 -6.79 4.19
C PHE A 41 17.08 -8.32 4.07
N PRO A 42 16.20 -9.13 4.67
CA PRO A 42 16.34 -10.60 4.72
C PRO A 42 15.96 -11.30 3.39
N SER A 43 16.46 -10.79 2.26
CA SER A 43 16.21 -11.26 0.90
C SER A 43 17.46 -11.12 0.04
N GLN A 44 17.98 -12.25 -0.45
CA GLN A 44 19.18 -12.29 -1.31
C GLN A 44 19.05 -11.34 -2.53
N ASN A 45 17.90 -11.35 -3.21
CA ASN A 45 17.66 -10.47 -4.36
C ASN A 45 17.72 -8.98 -3.98
N ALA A 46 17.19 -8.60 -2.81
CA ALA A 46 17.27 -7.22 -2.35
C ALA A 46 18.73 -6.81 -2.06
N LEU A 47 19.51 -7.72 -1.46
CA LEU A 47 20.94 -7.51 -1.19
C LEU A 47 21.74 -7.35 -2.50
N GLU A 48 21.50 -8.20 -3.51
CA GLU A 48 22.12 -8.11 -4.84
C GLU A 48 21.81 -6.77 -5.54
N ILE A 49 20.56 -6.30 -5.45
CA ILE A 49 20.16 -5.00 -6.00
C ILE A 49 20.91 -3.87 -5.29
N TRP A 50 21.03 -3.92 -3.96
CA TRP A 50 21.74 -2.89 -3.20
C TRP A 50 23.23 -2.87 -3.50
N GLU A 51 23.90 -4.03 -3.48
CA GLU A 51 25.33 -4.15 -3.78
C GLU A 51 25.64 -3.69 -5.21
N SER A 52 24.84 -4.09 -6.20
CA SER A 52 25.03 -3.67 -7.60
C SER A 52 24.84 -2.18 -7.83
N ASN A 53 24.18 -1.47 -6.92
CA ASN A 53 24.02 -0.02 -6.95
C ASN A 53 25.00 0.73 -6.02
N GLY A 54 25.98 0.03 -5.43
CA GLY A 54 27.06 0.63 -4.66
C GLY A 54 26.79 0.79 -3.17
N ALA A 55 25.77 0.14 -2.61
CA ALA A 55 25.60 0.06 -1.17
C ALA A 55 26.54 -0.97 -0.55
N HIS A 56 26.88 -0.81 0.74
CA HIS A 56 27.70 -1.77 1.47
C HIS A 56 26.80 -2.82 2.12
N VAL A 57 26.97 -4.08 1.73
CA VAL A 57 26.16 -5.21 2.18
C VAL A 57 26.96 -6.10 3.13
N ASP A 58 26.43 -6.31 4.33
CA ASP A 58 26.82 -7.43 5.19
C ASP A 58 25.90 -8.61 4.88
N TRP A 59 26.45 -9.60 4.17
CA TRP A 59 25.73 -10.78 3.73
C TRP A 59 25.36 -11.74 4.87
N ASP A 60 26.11 -11.74 5.98
CA ASP A 60 25.85 -12.62 7.12
C ASP A 60 24.68 -12.10 7.96
N SER A 61 24.66 -10.81 8.25
CA SER A 61 23.57 -10.17 9.01
C SER A 61 22.39 -9.73 8.15
N SER A 62 22.57 -9.72 6.82
CA SER A 62 21.65 -9.12 5.83
C SER A 62 21.40 -7.62 6.07
N VAL A 63 22.37 -6.92 6.65
CA VAL A 63 22.30 -5.46 6.88
C VAL A 63 22.93 -4.73 5.71
N VAL A 64 22.22 -3.73 5.21
CA VAL A 64 22.68 -2.85 4.12
C VAL A 64 22.92 -1.46 4.68
N LYS A 65 24.15 -0.98 4.56
CA LYS A 65 24.54 0.41 4.81
C LYS A 65 24.48 1.18 3.50
N ILE A 66 23.55 2.11 3.40
CA ILE A 66 23.24 2.81 2.15
C ILE A 66 23.92 4.18 2.20
N PRO A 67 24.86 4.48 1.29
CA PRO A 67 25.47 5.81 1.19
C PRO A 67 24.41 6.90 1.01
N SER A 68 24.57 8.02 1.72
CA SER A 68 23.60 9.12 1.70
C SER A 68 23.30 9.62 0.29
N ASN A 69 24.33 9.78 -0.56
CA ASN A 69 24.18 10.20 -1.95
C ASN A 69 23.39 9.18 -2.78
N LEU A 70 23.59 7.87 -2.56
CA LEU A 70 22.83 6.83 -3.24
C LEU A 70 21.35 6.89 -2.86
N LEU A 71 21.05 7.08 -1.57
CA LEU A 71 19.68 7.19 -1.07
C LEU A 71 18.98 8.44 -1.63
N GLU A 72 19.64 9.60 -1.62
CA GLU A 72 19.07 10.84 -2.16
C GLU A 72 18.81 10.74 -3.68
N GLU A 73 19.73 10.15 -4.45
CA GLU A 73 19.52 9.92 -5.88
C GLU A 73 18.37 8.95 -6.16
N ALA A 74 18.15 7.95 -5.29
CA ALA A 74 16.99 7.07 -5.39
C ALA A 74 15.67 7.81 -5.13
N ILE A 75 15.63 8.67 -4.10
CA ILE A 75 14.45 9.47 -3.75
C ILE A 75 14.07 10.41 -4.90
N LYS A 76 15.04 11.06 -5.56
CA LYS A 76 14.79 11.97 -6.70
C LYS A 76 14.13 11.30 -7.92
N ARG A 77 14.23 9.96 -8.03
CA ARG A 77 13.59 9.20 -9.12
C ARG A 77 12.12 8.87 -8.84
N ALA A 78 11.66 9.03 -7.60
CA ALA A 78 10.26 8.83 -7.26
C ALA A 78 9.40 9.93 -7.90
N PRO A 79 8.23 9.59 -8.47
CA PRO A 79 7.33 10.60 -9.00
C PRO A 79 6.81 11.48 -7.86
N PRO A 80 6.77 12.82 -8.03
CA PRO A 80 6.30 13.74 -7.00
C PRO A 80 4.78 13.66 -6.79
N ASP A 81 4.05 13.19 -7.81
CA ASP A 81 2.62 12.97 -7.80
C ASP A 81 2.26 11.73 -8.64
N TYR A 82 1.14 11.10 -8.30
CA TYR A 82 0.59 9.96 -9.05
C TYR A 82 -0.91 9.83 -8.79
N THR A 83 -1.60 8.95 -9.53
CA THR A 83 -3.06 8.74 -9.40
C THR A 83 -3.36 7.33 -8.92
N LEU A 84 -4.25 7.20 -7.94
CA LEU A 84 -4.91 5.92 -7.64
C LEU A 84 -6.07 5.75 -8.61
N ALA A 85 -5.88 4.93 -9.64
CA ALA A 85 -6.90 4.74 -10.66
C ALA A 85 -8.03 3.85 -10.15
N ALA A 86 -9.27 4.19 -10.46
CA ALA A 86 -10.41 3.32 -10.25
C ALA A 86 -10.77 2.55 -11.54
N ARG A 87 -11.72 1.62 -11.45
CA ARG A 87 -12.25 0.94 -12.65
C ARG A 87 -12.97 1.92 -13.58
N GLN A 88 -13.58 2.96 -13.00
CA GLN A 88 -14.20 4.07 -13.74
C GLN A 88 -13.35 5.32 -13.56
N ILE A 89 -13.07 6.03 -14.66
CA ILE A 89 -12.15 7.18 -14.66
C ILE A 89 -12.65 8.35 -13.80
N GLU A 90 -13.97 8.48 -13.63
CA GLU A 90 -14.61 9.50 -12.82
C GLU A 90 -14.35 9.32 -11.31
N GLN A 91 -13.82 8.16 -10.91
CA GLN A 91 -13.52 7.81 -9.52
C GLN A 91 -12.01 7.79 -9.22
N ASP A 92 -11.19 8.29 -10.13
CA ASP A 92 -9.75 8.41 -9.91
C ASP A 92 -9.40 9.40 -8.81
N LEU A 93 -8.34 9.09 -8.06
CA LEU A 93 -7.90 9.89 -6.94
C LEU A 93 -6.47 10.42 -7.20
N PRO A 94 -6.32 11.69 -7.63
CA PRO A 94 -5.01 12.33 -7.75
C PRO A 94 -4.33 12.49 -6.37
N LEU A 95 -3.14 11.93 -6.21
CA LEU A 95 -2.26 12.15 -5.06
C LEU A 95 -1.24 13.23 -5.43
N ASP A 96 -1.69 14.48 -5.36
CA ASP A 96 -1.00 15.66 -5.86
C ASP A 96 -0.54 16.64 -4.77
N GLY A 97 -0.64 16.23 -3.51
CA GLY A 97 -0.32 17.05 -2.33
C GLY A 97 -1.38 18.10 -1.96
N ASN A 98 -2.47 18.23 -2.74
CA ASN A 98 -3.60 19.09 -2.41
C ASN A 98 -4.83 18.29 -1.96
N HIS A 99 -5.07 17.12 -2.55
CA HIS A 99 -6.22 16.28 -2.24
C HIS A 99 -5.94 15.25 -1.13
N VAL A 100 -6.93 15.08 -0.25
CA VAL A 100 -6.97 14.04 0.78
C VAL A 100 -8.24 13.22 0.59
N TYR A 101 -8.08 11.89 0.60
CA TYR A 101 -9.17 10.93 0.43
C TYR A 101 -9.25 10.02 1.65
N LEU A 102 -10.48 9.67 2.04
CA LEU A 102 -10.70 8.67 3.08
C LEU A 102 -10.83 7.29 2.44
N GLY A 103 -10.16 6.31 3.02
CA GLY A 103 -10.36 4.90 2.69
C GLY A 103 -11.05 4.18 3.84
N THR A 104 -11.48 2.94 3.58
CA THR A 104 -11.67 1.99 4.68
C THR A 104 -10.33 1.70 5.37
N ASP A 105 -10.36 1.33 6.66
CA ASP A 105 -9.19 0.85 7.39
C ASP A 105 -9.19 -0.69 7.44
N GLY A 106 -8.00 -1.29 7.55
CA GLY A 106 -7.73 -2.65 7.06
C GLY A 106 -7.53 -3.78 8.07
N CYS A 107 -7.61 -5.00 7.53
CA CYS A 107 -7.02 -6.25 8.06
C CYS A 107 -7.50 -6.76 9.43
N GLY A 108 -8.67 -6.34 9.90
CA GLY A 108 -9.29 -6.95 11.08
C GLY A 108 -9.57 -8.45 10.89
N VAL A 109 -9.30 -9.29 11.90
CA VAL A 109 -9.58 -10.75 11.85
C VAL A 109 -10.87 -11.14 12.56
N GLU A 110 -11.52 -10.17 13.19
CA GLU A 110 -12.78 -10.30 13.92
C GLU A 110 -13.69 -9.12 13.59
N VAL A 111 -15.00 -9.34 13.70
CA VAL A 111 -16.05 -8.32 13.56
C VAL A 111 -17.02 -8.43 14.73
N ILE A 112 -17.69 -7.32 15.03
CA ILE A 112 -18.88 -7.32 15.88
C ILE A 112 -20.08 -7.50 14.95
N ASP A 113 -20.79 -8.62 15.11
CA ASP A 113 -22.00 -8.91 14.33
C ASP A 113 -23.10 -7.90 14.67
N LEU A 114 -23.64 -7.22 13.65
CA LEU A 114 -24.59 -6.11 13.84
C LEU A 114 -25.93 -6.53 14.48
N ASN A 115 -26.33 -7.80 14.30
CA ASN A 115 -27.61 -8.29 14.80
C ASN A 115 -27.50 -8.79 16.24
N SER A 116 -26.47 -9.58 16.53
CA SER A 116 -26.27 -10.22 17.83
C SER A 116 -25.43 -9.39 18.81
N GLY A 117 -24.65 -8.42 18.31
CA GLY A 117 -23.65 -7.68 19.09
C GLY A 117 -22.45 -8.53 19.52
N SER A 118 -22.35 -9.77 19.04
CA SER A 118 -21.29 -10.70 19.43
C SER A 118 -20.03 -10.52 18.58
N ARG A 119 -18.86 -10.68 19.19
CA ARG A 119 -17.58 -10.73 18.46
C ARG A 119 -17.39 -12.11 17.85
N ARG A 120 -17.06 -12.17 16.57
CA ARG A 120 -16.75 -13.41 15.84
C ARG A 120 -15.61 -13.19 14.86
N ARG A 121 -15.01 -14.29 14.38
CA ARG A 121 -14.08 -14.21 13.24
C ARG A 121 -14.80 -13.66 12.01
N SER A 122 -14.10 -12.81 11.26
CA SER A 122 -14.59 -12.26 10.00
C SER A 122 -14.63 -13.32 8.90
N CYS A 123 -15.51 -13.17 7.93
CA CYS A 123 -15.60 -14.01 6.74
C CYS A 123 -15.64 -13.15 5.47
N LEU A 124 -15.60 -13.79 4.30
CA LEU A 124 -15.67 -13.08 3.02
C LEU A 124 -16.95 -12.23 2.88
N GLN A 125 -18.06 -12.67 3.47
CA GLN A 125 -19.31 -11.89 3.46
C GLN A 125 -19.15 -10.55 4.17
N ASP A 126 -18.36 -10.48 5.25
CA ASP A 126 -18.08 -9.20 5.93
C ASP A 126 -17.31 -8.25 5.00
N VAL A 127 -16.38 -8.76 4.20
CA VAL A 127 -15.65 -7.99 3.18
C VAL A 127 -16.62 -7.42 2.15
N VAL A 128 -17.54 -8.24 1.65
CA VAL A 128 -18.58 -7.84 0.68
C VAL A 128 -19.49 -6.76 1.26
N ASP A 129 -19.97 -6.94 2.48
CA ASP A 129 -20.91 -6.00 3.10
C ASP A 129 -20.26 -4.66 3.39
N ILE A 130 -19.01 -4.66 3.89
CA ILE A 130 -18.23 -3.43 4.08
C ILE A 130 -17.96 -2.76 2.72
N ALA A 131 -17.61 -3.52 1.68
CA ALA A 131 -17.37 -2.97 0.35
C ALA A 131 -18.62 -2.27 -0.22
N ARG A 132 -19.82 -2.83 -0.02
CA ARG A 132 -21.07 -2.21 -0.46
C ARG A 132 -21.37 -0.90 0.27
N VAL A 133 -21.18 -0.88 1.59
CA VAL A 133 -21.36 0.34 2.39
C VAL A 133 -20.38 1.42 1.94
N ALA A 134 -19.10 1.07 1.84
CA ALA A 134 -18.06 1.99 1.39
C ALA A 134 -18.27 2.45 -0.07
N ASP A 135 -18.80 1.62 -0.97
CA ASP A 135 -19.14 2.01 -2.35
C ASP A 135 -20.27 3.05 -2.38
N TYR A 136 -21.30 2.86 -1.56
CA TYR A 136 -22.44 3.78 -1.46
C TYR A 136 -22.06 5.15 -0.89
N THR A 137 -21.12 5.19 0.06
CA THR A 137 -20.70 6.42 0.73
C THR A 137 -19.76 7.25 -0.15
N SER A 138 -20.13 8.50 -0.45
CA SER A 138 -19.33 9.44 -1.25
C SER A 138 -18.03 9.87 -0.58
N GLU A 139 -17.99 9.83 0.74
CA GLU A 139 -16.87 10.25 1.56
C GLU A 139 -15.73 9.24 1.54
N ILE A 140 -15.99 7.98 1.19
CA ILE A 140 -14.96 6.94 1.04
C ILE A 140 -14.52 6.89 -0.41
N GLY A 141 -13.26 7.23 -0.69
CA GLY A 141 -12.70 7.30 -2.04
C GLY A 141 -12.14 5.97 -2.54
N PHE A 142 -11.57 5.15 -1.67
CA PHE A 142 -10.97 3.87 -2.04
C PHE A 142 -11.19 2.81 -0.96
N HIS A 143 -10.97 1.55 -1.33
CA HIS A 143 -11.02 0.44 -0.39
C HIS A 143 -9.62 0.06 0.05
N TRP A 144 -9.39 0.09 1.35
CA TRP A 144 -8.48 -0.88 1.96
C TRP A 144 -9.26 -2.15 2.29
N VAL A 145 -8.67 -3.33 2.11
CA VAL A 145 -9.32 -4.58 2.54
C VAL A 145 -9.58 -4.55 4.06
N ALA A 146 -10.84 -4.31 4.44
CA ALA A 146 -11.18 -3.88 5.79
C ALA A 146 -11.05 -4.97 6.86
N VAL A 147 -11.42 -6.18 6.48
CA VAL A 147 -11.31 -7.38 7.31
C VAL A 147 -10.79 -8.51 6.48
N SER A 148 -10.12 -9.45 7.14
CA SER A 148 -9.57 -10.61 6.47
C SER A 148 -10.61 -11.73 6.41
N ALA A 149 -10.80 -12.34 5.23
CA ALA A 149 -11.74 -13.43 5.00
C ALA A 149 -11.25 -14.74 5.66
N GLN A 150 -11.49 -14.90 6.97
CA GLN A 150 -10.91 -15.99 7.77
C GLN A 150 -11.43 -17.38 7.39
N ASP A 151 -12.52 -17.45 6.62
CA ASP A 151 -13.12 -18.64 6.04
C ASP A 151 -12.43 -19.12 4.75
N TYR A 152 -11.43 -18.38 4.24
CA TYR A 152 -10.62 -18.76 3.09
C TYR A 152 -9.17 -19.15 3.45
N PRO A 153 -8.53 -20.05 2.66
CA PRO A 153 -7.13 -20.45 2.83
C PRO A 153 -6.19 -19.24 2.83
N ALA A 154 -5.20 -19.24 3.73
CA ALA A 154 -4.30 -18.10 3.92
C ALA A 154 -3.51 -17.76 2.64
N GLU A 155 -3.19 -18.76 1.82
CA GLU A 155 -2.32 -18.66 0.64
C GLU A 155 -3.01 -18.10 -0.62
N SER A 156 -4.33 -17.85 -0.55
CA SER A 156 -5.11 -17.20 -1.60
C SER A 156 -6.08 -16.15 -1.06
N ARG A 157 -6.07 -15.92 0.26
CA ARG A 157 -7.08 -15.10 0.94
C ARG A 157 -7.14 -13.69 0.39
N GLY A 158 -5.99 -13.04 0.23
CA GLY A 158 -5.89 -11.69 -0.32
C GLY A 158 -6.49 -11.57 -1.71
N LEU A 159 -6.39 -12.61 -2.54
CA LEU A 159 -6.97 -12.63 -3.88
C LEU A 159 -8.51 -12.72 -3.84
N HIS A 160 -9.08 -13.50 -2.93
CA HIS A 160 -10.53 -13.57 -2.74
C HIS A 160 -11.09 -12.25 -2.20
N GLU A 161 -10.37 -11.60 -1.28
CA GLU A 161 -10.73 -10.30 -0.73
C GLU A 161 -10.73 -9.22 -1.82
N ILE A 162 -9.67 -9.15 -2.65
CA ILE A 162 -9.58 -8.23 -3.79
C ILE A 162 -10.74 -8.46 -4.77
N LEU A 163 -11.00 -9.72 -5.14
CA LEU A 163 -12.10 -10.07 -6.06
C LEU A 163 -13.45 -9.62 -5.50
N ALA A 164 -13.74 -9.94 -4.24
CA ALA A 164 -14.99 -9.59 -3.59
C ALA A 164 -15.25 -8.08 -3.59
N ILE A 165 -14.22 -7.27 -3.37
CA ILE A 165 -14.36 -5.81 -3.42
C ILE A 165 -14.61 -5.34 -4.85
N TRP A 166 -13.86 -5.80 -5.87
CA TRP A 166 -14.08 -5.40 -7.26
C TRP A 166 -15.41 -5.86 -7.86
N GLU A 167 -16.00 -6.94 -7.33
CA GLU A 167 -17.37 -7.35 -7.68
C GLU A 167 -18.44 -6.43 -7.08
N ASN A 168 -18.12 -5.70 -6.01
CA ASN A 168 -19.08 -4.87 -5.26
C ASN A 168 -18.79 -3.36 -5.31
N SER A 169 -17.64 -2.94 -5.85
CA SER A 169 -17.28 -1.55 -6.07
C SER A 169 -16.45 -1.35 -7.34
N THR A 170 -16.50 -0.13 -7.88
CA THR A 170 -15.62 0.34 -8.97
C THR A 170 -14.43 1.17 -8.48
N LYS A 171 -14.36 1.50 -7.19
CA LYS A 171 -13.31 2.34 -6.59
C LYS A 171 -11.95 1.63 -6.59
N HIS A 172 -10.87 2.39 -6.40
CA HIS A 172 -9.52 1.85 -6.26
C HIS A 172 -9.43 0.87 -5.08
N ILE A 173 -8.61 -0.20 -5.22
CA ILE A 173 -8.30 -1.13 -4.13
C ILE A 173 -6.85 -0.98 -3.71
N GLN A 174 -6.65 -0.92 -2.40
CA GLN A 174 -5.37 -1.03 -1.73
C GLN A 174 -5.39 -2.23 -0.77
N THR A 175 -4.28 -2.95 -0.67
CA THR A 175 -4.15 -4.09 0.25
C THR A 175 -2.72 -4.24 0.75
N GLU A 176 -2.57 -4.80 1.95
CA GLU A 176 -1.28 -5.30 2.46
C GLU A 176 -1.21 -6.85 2.45
N SER A 177 -2.31 -7.51 2.07
CA SER A 177 -2.50 -8.96 2.24
C SER A 177 -1.96 -9.82 1.10
N ILE A 178 -0.93 -9.34 0.40
CA ILE A 178 -0.26 -10.05 -0.69
C ILE A 178 1.19 -10.34 -0.27
N TYR A 179 1.44 -11.58 0.13
CA TYR A 179 2.69 -11.97 0.81
C TYR A 179 3.59 -12.90 0.01
N SER A 180 3.16 -13.32 -1.18
CA SER A 180 3.93 -14.22 -2.04
C SER A 180 4.01 -13.72 -3.47
N THR A 181 5.10 -14.08 -4.17
CA THR A 181 5.25 -13.80 -5.60
C THR A 181 4.12 -14.41 -6.42
N ARG A 182 3.56 -15.56 -5.99
CA ARG A 182 2.43 -16.20 -6.67
C ARG A 182 1.18 -15.34 -6.56
N GLU A 183 0.88 -14.85 -5.36
CA GLU A 183 -0.26 -13.96 -5.15
C GLU A 183 -0.07 -12.62 -5.85
N ALA A 184 1.12 -12.00 -5.79
CA ALA A 184 1.38 -10.76 -6.53
C ALA A 184 1.14 -10.93 -8.03
N ARG A 185 1.65 -12.01 -8.64
CA ARG A 185 1.38 -12.29 -10.06
C ARG A 185 -0.11 -12.44 -10.33
N ALA A 186 -0.83 -13.21 -9.51
CA ALA A 186 -2.26 -13.38 -9.68
C ALA A 186 -3.03 -12.06 -9.52
N ALA A 187 -2.69 -11.23 -8.55
CA ALA A 187 -3.30 -9.92 -8.34
C ALA A 187 -3.03 -8.97 -9.52
N VAL A 188 -1.82 -9.00 -10.09
CA VAL A 188 -1.49 -8.26 -11.32
C VAL A 188 -2.32 -8.76 -12.50
N GLU A 189 -2.46 -10.07 -12.70
CA GLU A 189 -3.32 -10.63 -13.76
C GLU A 189 -4.79 -10.20 -13.60
N MET A 190 -5.31 -10.18 -12.38
CA MET A 190 -6.66 -9.66 -12.11
C MET A 190 -6.76 -8.17 -12.48
N ALA A 191 -5.77 -7.36 -12.12
CA ALA A 191 -5.72 -5.94 -12.47
C ALA A 191 -5.59 -5.71 -13.99
N LEU A 192 -4.83 -6.57 -14.70
CA LEU A 192 -4.70 -6.55 -16.16
C LEU A 192 -6.05 -6.81 -16.84
N ALA A 193 -6.81 -7.78 -16.34
CA ALA A 193 -8.15 -8.09 -16.85
C ALA A 193 -9.12 -6.90 -16.71
N ILE A 194 -8.97 -6.08 -15.66
CA ILE A 194 -9.76 -4.87 -15.44
C ILE A 194 -9.28 -3.72 -16.32
N ALA A 195 -7.97 -3.48 -16.38
CA ALA A 195 -7.40 -2.36 -17.11
C ALA A 195 -7.43 -2.54 -18.64
N GLY A 196 -7.59 -3.77 -19.13
CA GLY A 196 -7.64 -4.09 -20.55
C GLY A 196 -6.28 -4.27 -21.21
N GLY A 197 -5.21 -4.47 -20.41
CA GLY A 197 -3.86 -4.68 -20.93
C GLY A 197 -2.76 -4.14 -20.03
N LYS A 198 -1.52 -4.49 -20.36
CA LYS A 198 -0.32 -4.13 -19.58
C LYS A 198 -0.02 -2.64 -19.70
N GLU A 199 -0.12 -2.09 -20.89
CA GLU A 199 0.10 -0.68 -21.16
C GLU A 199 -0.92 0.18 -20.42
N GLN A 200 -2.19 -0.21 -20.46
CA GLN A 200 -3.27 0.48 -19.74
C GLN A 200 -3.07 0.40 -18.23
N LEU A 201 -2.72 -0.77 -17.69
CA LEU A 201 -2.47 -0.92 -16.25
C LEU A 201 -1.29 -0.07 -15.78
N ARG A 202 -0.22 0.05 -16.58
CA ARG A 202 0.93 0.92 -16.25
C ARG A 202 0.58 2.39 -16.22
N GLN A 203 -0.35 2.82 -17.07
CA GLN A 203 -0.83 4.21 -17.10
C GLN A 203 -1.84 4.47 -15.98
N ARG A 204 -2.66 3.48 -15.63
CA ARG A 204 -3.80 3.59 -14.71
C ARG A 204 -3.86 2.37 -13.78
N PRO A 205 -3.00 2.31 -12.75
CA PRO A 205 -2.97 1.18 -11.83
C PRO A 205 -4.22 1.15 -10.94
N VAL A 206 -5.07 0.14 -11.13
CA VAL A 206 -6.34 -0.05 -10.38
C VAL A 206 -6.16 -0.74 -9.02
N LEU A 207 -4.94 -1.17 -8.73
CA LEU A 207 -4.54 -1.86 -7.51
C LEU A 207 -3.25 -1.23 -6.99
N SER A 208 -3.20 -0.95 -5.70
CA SER A 208 -1.96 -0.63 -4.98
C SER A 208 -1.72 -1.65 -3.86
N ILE A 209 -0.44 -1.90 -3.57
CA ILE A 209 -0.05 -2.80 -2.49
C ILE A 209 0.75 -1.98 -1.48
N MET A 210 0.29 -1.94 -0.24
CA MET A 210 1.02 -1.33 0.87
C MET A 210 2.05 -2.33 1.42
N GLN A 211 3.25 -1.83 1.71
CA GLN A 211 4.34 -2.64 2.28
C GLN A 211 4.87 -1.95 3.53
N CYS A 212 4.65 -2.60 4.67
CA CYS A 212 5.18 -2.15 5.95
C CYS A 212 6.67 -2.51 6.10
N THR A 213 7.42 -1.61 6.73
CA THR A 213 8.72 -1.96 7.30
C THR A 213 8.53 -2.68 8.63
N THR A 214 9.54 -3.44 9.06
CA THR A 214 9.58 -4.02 10.40
C THR A 214 10.46 -3.15 11.29
N SER A 215 9.83 -2.42 12.21
CA SER A 215 10.56 -1.60 13.16
C SER A 215 11.24 -2.47 14.24
N PRO A 216 12.48 -2.14 14.64
CA PRO A 216 13.35 -1.10 14.10
C PRO A 216 14.21 -1.56 12.89
N LEU A 217 14.39 -0.67 11.91
CA LEU A 217 15.38 -0.75 10.81
C LEU A 217 15.44 -2.11 10.07
N ALA A 218 14.30 -2.73 9.79
CA ALA A 218 14.25 -3.99 9.06
C ALA A 218 13.11 -4.01 8.04
N GLN A 219 13.21 -4.96 7.14
CA GLN A 219 12.14 -5.37 6.23
C GLN A 219 11.73 -6.80 6.54
N ASP A 220 10.47 -7.13 6.27
CA ASP A 220 10.02 -8.51 6.28
C ASP A 220 10.58 -9.28 5.05
N ARG A 221 10.75 -10.59 5.17
CA ARG A 221 11.25 -11.42 4.07
C ARG A 221 10.20 -11.61 2.98
N GLY A 222 8.93 -11.78 3.35
CA GLY A 222 7.82 -11.99 2.43
C GLY A 222 7.57 -10.78 1.54
N SER A 223 7.53 -9.59 2.14
CA SER A 223 7.34 -8.31 1.43
C SER A 223 8.38 -8.06 0.33
N LEU A 224 9.63 -8.48 0.54
CA LEU A 224 10.74 -8.28 -0.40
C LEU A 224 10.77 -9.28 -1.58
N ARG A 225 9.81 -10.21 -1.68
CA ARG A 225 9.79 -11.26 -2.73
C ARG A 225 8.82 -10.96 -3.88
N LEU A 226 8.08 -9.86 -3.84
CA LEU A 226 7.13 -9.49 -4.87
C LEU A 226 7.90 -9.04 -6.13
N ARG A 227 7.63 -9.68 -7.27
CA ARG A 227 8.16 -9.37 -8.61
C ARG A 227 7.00 -9.30 -9.58
#